data_AF-A0A940UFX6-F1
#
_entry.id   AF-A0A940UFX6-F1
#
_cell.length_a   1.000
_cell.length_b   1.000
_cell.length_c   1.000
_cell.angle_alpha   90.00
_cell.angle_beta   90.00
_cell.angle_gamma   90.00
#
_symmetry.space_group_name_H-M   'P 1'
#
loop_
_entity.id
_entity.type
_entity.pdbx_description
1 polymer ?
#
loop_
_entity_poly.entity_id
_entity_poly.type
_entity_poly.pdbx_seq_one_letter_code
_entity_poly.pdbx_strand_id
1 'polypeptide(L)' 'DSGVAHLAGASGLTTVTLFHDQRPAIWHPRGKNISIACEDEYPSVTHIVSLILKITASGVQ' A
#
# COMPACT_ATOMS: atom_id res chain seq x y z
N ASP A 1 -5.71 1.55 5.47
CA ASP A 1 -5.11 1.27 6.79
C ASP A 1 -5.99 0.30 7.58
N SER A 2 -5.55 -0.94 7.84
CA SER A 2 -6.31 -1.93 8.62
C SER A 2 -5.42 -3.10 9.09
N GLY A 3 -5.89 -3.86 10.09
CA GLY A 3 -5.16 -5.03 10.60
C GLY A 3 -4.84 -6.10 9.55
N VAL A 4 -5.71 -6.28 8.54
CA VAL A 4 -5.44 -7.23 7.45
C VAL A 4 -4.28 -6.77 6.56
N ALA A 5 -4.02 -5.46 6.44
CA ALA A 5 -2.85 -4.95 5.73
C ALA A 5 -1.54 -5.32 6.46
N HIS A 6 -1.55 -5.31 7.80
CA HIS A 6 -0.42 -5.80 8.60
C HIS A 6 -0.20 -7.30 8.42
N LEU A 7 -1.28 -8.09 8.41
CA LEU A 7 -1.18 -9.53 8.19
C LEU A 7 -0.61 -9.84 6.79
N ALA A 8 -1.09 -9.15 5.75
CA ALA A 8 -0.59 -9.32 4.39
C ALA A 8 0.90 -8.98 4.29
N GLY A 9 1.33 -7.87 4.90
CA GLY A 9 2.73 -7.46 4.93
C GLY A 9 3.63 -8.42 5.72
N ALA A 10 3.18 -8.90 6.89
CA ALA A 10 3.90 -9.89 7.68
C ALA A 10 4.03 -11.24 6.95
N SER A 11 3.05 -11.57 6.10
CA SER A 11 3.05 -12.77 5.24
C SER A 11 3.96 -12.62 4.01
N GLY A 12 4.62 -11.47 3.82
CA GLY A 12 5.51 -11.20 2.69
C GLY A 12 4.79 -10.96 1.36
N LEU A 13 3.47 -10.71 1.40
CA LEU A 13 2.69 -10.41 0.20
C LEU A 13 2.95 -8.97 -0.26
N THR A 14 3.01 -8.76 -1.57
CA THR A 14 3.04 -7.42 -2.16
C THR A 14 1.78 -6.67 -1.76
N THR A 15 1.94 -5.62 -0.96
CA THR A 15 0.83 -4.95 -0.29
C THR A 15 0.91 -3.45 -0.50
N VAL A 16 -0.17 -2.87 -1.03
CA VAL A 16 -0.41 -1.42 -1.02
C VAL A 16 -1.33 -1.09 0.13
N THR A 17 -0.95 -0.12 0.96
CA THR A 17 -1.87 0.46 1.95
C THR A 17 -2.14 1.91 1.63
N LEU A 18 -3.42 2.23 1.43
CA LEU A 18 -3.90 3.60 1.27
C LEU A 18 -4.12 4.22 2.66
N PHE A 19 -3.57 5.40 2.85
CA PHE A 19 -3.71 6.25 4.04
C PHE A 19 -4.33 7.58 3.63
N HIS A 20 -5.20 8.11 4.49
CA HIS A 20 -5.79 9.45 4.32
C HIS A 20 -5.27 10.34 5.45
N ASP A 21 -5.99 10.42 6.57
CA ASP A 21 -5.61 11.28 7.70
C ASP A 21 -4.67 10.60 8.73
N GLN A 22 -4.50 9.27 8.65
CA GLN A 22 -3.67 8.55 9.62
C GLN A 22 -2.19 8.68 9.26
N ARG A 23 -1.34 8.92 10.27
CA ARG A 23 0.12 9.05 10.10
C ARG A 23 0.75 7.70 9.74
N PRO A 24 1.17 7.46 8.48
CA PRO A 24 1.74 6.17 8.09
C PRO A 24 3.05 5.88 8.81
N ALA A 25 3.82 6.91 9.16
CA ALA A 25 5.06 6.79 9.95
C ALA A 25 4.88 6.03 11.28
N ILE A 26 3.65 5.97 11.81
CA ILE A 26 3.33 5.24 13.03
C ILE A 26 2.70 3.87 12.68
N TRP A 27 1.77 3.87 11.72
CA TRP A 27 0.84 2.75 11.52
C TRP A 27 1.11 1.88 10.30
N HIS A 28 2.10 2.19 9.45
CA HIS A 28 2.28 1.42 8.22
C HIS A 28 2.61 -0.06 8.49
N PRO A 29 2.09 -0.99 7.66
CA PRO A 29 2.51 -2.39 7.72
C PRO A 29 4.02 -2.54 7.57
N ARG A 30 4.61 -3.45 8.34
CA ARG A 30 6.03 -3.81 8.26
C ARG A 30 6.18 -5.12 7.49
N GLY A 31 7.29 -5.27 6.78
CA GLY A 31 7.56 -6.45 5.96
C GLY A 31 8.34 -6.10 4.70
N LYS A 32 8.45 -7.06 3.79
CA LYS A 32 8.98 -6.85 2.43
C LYS A 32 7.83 -6.48 1.49
N ASN A 33 8.14 -5.83 0.38
CA ASN A 33 7.17 -5.51 -0.68
C ASN A 33 5.97 -4.66 -0.21
N ILE A 34 6.21 -3.75 0.74
CA ILE A 34 5.19 -2.83 1.24
C ILE A 34 5.30 -1.50 0.50
N SER A 35 4.17 -1.06 -0.06
CA SER A 35 4.01 0.28 -0.63
C SER A 35 2.94 1.05 0.12
N ILE A 36 3.18 2.35 0.31
CA ILE A 36 2.28 3.26 1.01
C ILE A 36 1.88 4.34 0.03
N ALA A 37 0.59 4.61 -0.08
CA ALA A 37 0.07 5.78 -0.79
C ALA A 37 -0.73 6.64 0.19
N CYS A 38 -0.40 7.92 0.25
CA CYS A 38 -1.12 8.91 1.06
C CYS A 38 -1.89 9.79 0.10
N GLU A 39 -3.21 9.84 0.26
CA GLU A 39 -4.09 10.60 -0.62
C GLU A 39 -4.92 11.56 0.23
N ASP A 40 -4.87 12.85 -0.09
CA ASP A 40 -5.67 13.88 0.60
C ASP A 40 -7.16 13.84 0.19
N GLU A 41 -7.50 13.08 -0.84
CA GLU A 41 -8.85 12.84 -1.34
C GLU A 41 -9.07 11.34 -1.57
N TYR A 42 -10.32 10.92 -1.77
CA TYR A 42 -10.59 9.53 -2.17
C TYR A 42 -10.03 9.27 -3.57
N PRO A 43 -9.10 8.32 -3.74
CA PRO A 43 -8.47 8.09 -5.03
C PRO A 43 -9.47 7.52 -6.04
N SER A 44 -9.37 8.00 -7.29
CA SER A 44 -10.13 7.43 -8.40
C SER A 44 -9.72 5.98 -8.68
N VAL A 45 -10.63 5.20 -9.28
CA VAL A 45 -10.34 3.81 -9.70
C VAL A 45 -9.13 3.76 -10.65
N THR A 46 -9.05 4.70 -11.59
CA THR A 46 -7.93 4.80 -12.55
C THR A 46 -6.59 5.02 -11.84
N HIS A 47 -6.58 5.82 -10.77
CA HIS A 47 -5.39 6.04 -9.96
C HIS A 47 -4.98 4.76 -9.22
N ILE A 48 -5.92 4.06 -8.59
CA ILE A 48 -5.65 2.78 -7.92
C ILE A 48 -5.07 1.74 -8.90
N VAL A 49 -5.65 1.62 -10.10
CA VAL A 49 -5.14 0.71 -11.14
C VAL A 49 -3.71 1.09 -11.53
N SER A 50 -3.44 2.38 -11.74
CA SER A 50 -2.11 2.86 -12.10
C SER A 50 -1.08 2.55 -11.00
N LEU A 51 -1.47 2.68 -9.74
CA LEU A 51 -0.63 2.37 -8.59
C LEU A 51 -0.29 0.87 -8.53
N ILE A 52 -1.30 0.00 -8.71
CA ILE A 52 -1.10 -1.45 -8.75
C ILE A 52 -0.12 -1.83 -9.86
N LEU A 53 -0.30 -1.31 -11.07
CA LEU A 53 0.56 -1.59 -12.22
C LEU A 53 2.00 -1.14 -12.00
N LYS A 54 2.23 0.03 -11.38
CA LYS A 54 3.59 0.51 -11.07
C LYS A 54 4.32 -0.44 -10.12
N ILE A 55 3.61 -0.98 -9.13
CA ILE A 55 4.21 -1.82 -8.09
C ILE A 55 4.49 -3.22 -8.62
N THR A 56 3.58 -3.79 -9.41
CA THR A 56 3.80 -5.10 -10.04
C THR A 56 4.89 -5.06 -11.11
N ALA A 57 5.00 -3.97 -11.87
CA ALA A 57 6.08 -3.79 -12.84
C ALA A 57 7.47 -3.64 -12.19
N SER A 58 7.52 -3.11 -10.96
CA SER A 58 8.78 -2.93 -10.20
C SER A 58 9.25 -4.21 -9.49
N GLY A 59 8.40 -5.24 -9.40
CA GLY A 59 8.69 -6.53 -8.75
C GLY A 59 9.35 -7.58 -9.63
N VAL A 60 9.73 -7.24 -10.87
CA VAL A 60 10.52 -8.10 -11.76
C VAL A 60 12.00 -7.72 -11.62
N GLN A 61 12.63 -8.18 -10.54
CA GLN A 61 14.09 -8.28 -10.40
C GLN A 61 14.44 -9.56 -9.66
#